data_AF-A0A2X1Q857-F1
#
_entry.id   AF-A0A2X1Q857-F1
#
_cell.length_a   1.000
_cell.length_b   1.000
_cell.length_c   1.000
_cell.angle_alpha   90.00
_cell.angle_beta   90.00
_cell.angle_gamma   90.00
#
_symmetry.space_group_name_H-M   'P 1'
#
loop_
_entity.id
_entity.type
_entity.pdbx_description
1 polymer ?
#
loop_
_entity_poly.entity_id
_entity_poly.type
_entity_poly.pdbx_seq_one_letter_code
_entity_poly.pdbx_strand_id
1 'polypeptide(L)'
;MPELLNPAPVAHLRHLLRAHSPLVHCMTNDVVQTFTANVLLAVGASPAMVIDPREAAQFAAIADALLINVGTLTEDRAVAMRAAVEHARQAGKPWTLDPVAVGALTVRTAFVTSYWPSSRRPFAAMPLKFWRWPG
;
A
#
# COMPACT_ATOMS: atom_id res chain seq x y z
N MET A 1 16.43 -6.24 -20.44
CA MET A 1 15.02 -6.51 -20.11
C MET A 1 14.44 -7.76 -20.82
N PRO A 2 15.01 -8.97 -20.67
CA PRO A 2 14.38 -10.21 -21.17
C PRO A 2 13.53 -10.98 -20.12
N GLU A 3 13.70 -10.68 -18.83
CA GLU A 3 13.11 -11.45 -17.72
C GLU A 3 11.62 -11.16 -17.49
N LEU A 4 11.11 -10.03 -17.99
CA LEU A 4 9.71 -9.59 -17.88
C LEU A 4 8.73 -10.37 -18.76
N LEU A 5 9.23 -11.25 -19.64
CA LEU A 5 8.42 -12.09 -20.52
C LEU A 5 8.39 -13.58 -20.11
N ASN A 6 9.03 -13.96 -19.00
CA ASN A 6 8.95 -15.33 -18.49
C ASN A 6 7.60 -15.55 -17.77
N PRO A 7 6.73 -16.46 -18.24
CA PRO A 7 5.42 -16.69 -17.61
C PRO A 7 5.51 -17.51 -16.31
N ALA A 8 6.63 -18.20 -16.06
CA ALA A 8 6.73 -19.12 -14.92
C ALA A 8 6.59 -18.41 -13.55
N PRO A 9 7.25 -17.26 -13.28
CA PRO A 9 7.05 -16.52 -12.02
C PRO A 9 5.60 -16.04 -11.83
N VAL A 10 4.91 -15.64 -12.90
CA VAL A 10 3.51 -15.18 -12.85
C VAL A 10 2.57 -16.32 -12.46
N ALA A 11 2.73 -17.49 -13.08
CA ALA A 11 1.94 -18.68 -12.75
C ALA A 11 2.20 -19.13 -11.30
N HIS A 12 3.45 -19.10 -10.87
CA HIS A 12 3.83 -19.44 -9.50
C HIS A 12 3.23 -18.46 -8.48
N LEU A 13 3.33 -17.14 -8.71
CA LEU A 13 2.74 -16.13 -7.83
C LEU A 13 1.22 -16.29 -7.69
N ARG A 14 0.52 -16.57 -8.80
CA ARG A 14 -0.94 -16.84 -8.76
C ARG A 14 -1.28 -18.03 -7.86
N HIS A 15 -0.47 -19.09 -7.90
CA HIS A 15 -0.66 -20.23 -7.01
C HIS A 15 -0.41 -19.85 -5.55
N LEU A 16 0.69 -19.14 -5.26
CA LEU A 16 1.03 -18.69 -3.91
C LEU A 16 -0.06 -17.79 -3.30
N LEU A 17 -0.64 -16.86 -4.07
CA LEU A 17 -1.72 -15.99 -3.59
C LEU A 17 -2.94 -16.79 -3.12
N ARG A 18 -3.32 -17.83 -3.87
CA ARG A 18 -4.46 -18.69 -3.51
C ARG A 18 -4.13 -19.62 -2.34
N ALA A 19 -2.90 -20.13 -2.28
CA ALA A 19 -2.47 -21.03 -1.22
C ALA A 19 -2.36 -20.33 0.14
N HIS A 20 -1.89 -19.08 0.16
CA HIS A 20 -1.70 -18.32 1.40
C HIS A 20 -2.91 -17.45 1.77
N SER A 21 -3.71 -17.05 0.77
CA SER A 21 -4.84 -16.12 0.93
C SER A 21 -4.52 -14.90 1.81
N PRO A 22 -3.52 -14.10 1.43
CA PRO A 22 -3.00 -13.05 2.30
C PRO A 22 -4.10 -12.04 2.67
N LEU A 23 -4.17 -11.70 3.97
CA LEU A 23 -5.03 -10.65 4.49
C LEU A 23 -4.41 -9.28 4.24
N VAL A 24 -5.03 -8.49 3.36
CA VAL A 24 -4.52 -7.18 2.96
C VAL A 24 -5.38 -6.08 3.56
N HIS A 25 -4.78 -5.27 4.44
CA HIS A 25 -5.38 -4.03 4.92
C HIS A 25 -5.28 -2.97 3.82
N CYS A 26 -6.42 -2.60 3.25
CA CYS A 26 -6.51 -1.63 2.16
C CYS A 26 -6.97 -0.26 2.69
N MET A 27 -6.04 0.69 2.81
CA MET A 27 -6.36 2.10 2.97
C MET A 27 -6.25 2.80 1.61
N THR A 28 -7.29 2.65 0.79
CA THR A 28 -7.30 3.13 -0.61
C THR A 28 -8.33 4.21 -0.89
N ASN A 29 -8.17 4.92 -2.00
CA ASN A 29 -9.06 6.00 -2.40
C ASN A 29 -10.50 5.52 -2.68
N ASP A 30 -11.45 6.43 -2.55
CA ASP A 30 -12.88 6.13 -2.57
C ASP A 30 -13.37 5.62 -3.94
N VAL A 31 -12.68 6.01 -5.02
CA VAL A 31 -13.04 5.65 -6.39
C VAL A 31 -12.76 4.17 -6.69
N VAL A 32 -11.79 3.55 -6.00
CA VAL A 32 -11.32 2.20 -6.35
C VAL A 32 -11.63 1.13 -5.30
N GLN A 33 -12.24 1.47 -4.16
CA GLN A 33 -12.43 0.53 -3.04
C GLN A 33 -13.02 -0.82 -3.47
N THR A 34 -14.19 -0.81 -4.11
CA THR A 34 -14.89 -2.02 -4.57
C THR A 34 -14.07 -2.79 -5.58
N PHE A 35 -13.42 -2.10 -6.52
CA PHE A 35 -12.62 -2.76 -7.55
C PHE A 35 -11.37 -3.42 -6.96
N THR A 36 -10.67 -2.72 -6.06
CA THR A 36 -9.53 -3.26 -5.32
C THR A 36 -9.92 -4.50 -4.51
N ALA A 37 -11.06 -4.46 -3.79
CA ALA A 37 -11.57 -5.62 -3.06
C ALA A 37 -11.80 -6.81 -4.00
N ASN A 38 -12.54 -6.60 -5.09
CA ASN A 38 -12.90 -7.66 -6.03
C ASN A 38 -11.68 -8.24 -6.74
N VAL A 39 -10.66 -7.43 -7.06
CA VAL A 39 -9.41 -7.92 -7.64
C VAL A 39 -8.66 -8.81 -6.65
N LEU A 40 -8.54 -8.39 -5.37
CA LEU A 40 -7.90 -9.20 -4.33
C LEU A 40 -8.63 -10.54 -4.13
N LEU A 41 -9.96 -10.51 -4.04
CA LEU A 41 -10.78 -11.72 -3.97
C LEU A 41 -10.57 -12.64 -5.18
N ALA A 42 -10.55 -12.08 -6.40
CA ALA A 42 -10.38 -12.85 -7.64
C ALA A 42 -9.02 -13.56 -7.73
N VAL A 43 -7.97 -12.97 -7.14
CA VAL A 43 -6.65 -13.62 -7.07
C VAL A 43 -6.49 -14.55 -5.86
N GLY A 44 -7.49 -14.64 -4.99
CA GLY A 44 -7.53 -15.52 -3.82
C GLY A 44 -7.03 -14.89 -2.52
N ALA A 45 -6.78 -13.59 -2.49
CA ALA A 45 -6.43 -12.84 -1.29
C ALA A 45 -7.69 -12.34 -0.54
N SER A 46 -7.50 -11.87 0.70
CA SER A 46 -8.57 -11.40 1.56
C SER A 46 -8.45 -9.88 1.80
N PRO A 47 -9.29 -9.03 1.18
CA PRO A 47 -9.25 -7.58 1.41
C PRO A 47 -9.98 -7.18 2.69
N ALA A 48 -9.47 -6.16 3.38
CA ALA A 48 -10.16 -5.51 4.49
C ALA A 48 -9.91 -4.00 4.51
N MET A 49 -10.99 -3.21 4.60
CA MET A 49 -10.96 -1.74 4.58
C MET A 49 -11.31 -1.21 5.96
N VAL A 50 -10.28 -0.87 6.75
CA VAL A 50 -10.42 -0.32 8.11
C VAL A 50 -9.83 1.08 8.13
N ILE A 51 -10.63 2.07 8.53
CA ILE A 51 -10.30 3.50 8.39
C ILE A 51 -10.38 4.32 9.69
N ASP A 52 -11.00 3.82 10.75
CA ASP A 52 -10.88 4.46 12.08
C ASP A 52 -9.41 4.39 12.52
N PRO A 53 -8.79 5.47 13.01
CA PRO A 53 -7.36 5.47 13.34
C PRO A 53 -6.93 4.40 14.34
N ARG A 54 -7.77 4.06 15.32
CA ARG A 54 -7.46 3.08 16.37
C ARG A 54 -7.61 1.66 15.83
N GLU A 55 -8.70 1.42 15.12
CA GLU A 55 -8.92 0.11 14.48
C GLU A 55 -7.89 -0.14 13.37
N ALA A 56 -7.51 0.89 12.62
CA ALA A 56 -6.51 0.79 11.57
C ALA A 56 -5.12 0.46 12.13
N ALA A 57 -4.72 1.07 13.26
CA ALA A 57 -3.50 0.72 13.97
C ALA A 57 -3.50 -0.75 14.43
N GLN A 58 -4.58 -1.19 15.09
CA GLN A 58 -4.73 -2.56 15.56
C GLN A 58 -4.72 -3.56 14.39
N PHE A 59 -5.49 -3.28 13.35
CA PHE A 59 -5.66 -4.19 12.22
C PHE A 59 -4.39 -4.29 11.36
N ALA A 60 -3.64 -3.20 11.19
CA ALA A 60 -2.38 -3.19 10.46
C ALA A 60 -1.31 -4.09 11.10
N ALA A 61 -1.33 -4.25 12.43
CA ALA A 61 -0.44 -5.18 13.13
C ALA A 61 -0.83 -6.66 12.93
N ILE A 62 -2.08 -6.93 12.56
CA ILE A 62 -2.62 -8.28 12.35
C ILE A 62 -2.47 -8.71 10.89
N ALA A 63 -2.80 -7.82 9.95
CA ALA A 63 -2.80 -8.08 8.51
C ALA A 63 -1.44 -8.61 8.00
N ASP A 64 -1.47 -9.36 6.90
CA ASP A 64 -0.26 -9.86 6.24
C ASP A 64 0.46 -8.77 5.44
N ALA A 65 -0.30 -7.78 4.96
CA ALA A 65 0.25 -6.60 4.30
C ALA A 65 -0.68 -5.39 4.43
N LEU A 66 -0.09 -4.19 4.34
CA LEU A 66 -0.80 -2.91 4.33
C LEU A 66 -0.62 -2.18 2.98
N LEU A 67 -1.71 -1.71 2.39
CA LEU A 67 -1.71 -0.82 1.22
C LEU A 67 -2.14 0.59 1.64
N ILE A 68 -1.29 1.58 1.33
CA ILE A 68 -1.59 3.00 1.45
C ILE A 68 -1.70 3.61 0.06
N ASN A 69 -2.90 4.06 -0.32
CA ASN A 69 -3.13 4.81 -1.56
C ASN A 69 -3.76 6.18 -1.23
N VAL A 70 -3.11 7.24 -1.72
CA VAL A 70 -3.44 8.65 -1.36
C VAL A 70 -4.36 9.34 -2.38
N GLY A 71 -5.04 8.58 -3.23
CA GLY A 71 -5.81 9.07 -4.39
C GLY A 71 -7.01 9.97 -4.06
N THR A 72 -7.55 9.90 -2.84
CA THR A 72 -8.57 10.82 -2.28
C THR A 72 -8.22 11.20 -0.84
N LEU A 73 -6.94 11.51 -0.58
CA LEU A 73 -6.43 11.84 0.76
C LEU A 73 -7.19 13.02 1.40
N THR A 74 -7.60 12.84 2.66
CA THR A 74 -8.10 13.88 3.58
C THR A 74 -7.25 13.86 4.85
N GLU A 75 -7.37 14.89 5.69
CA GLU A 75 -6.60 14.99 6.95
C GLU A 75 -6.89 13.81 7.90
N ASP A 76 -8.16 13.51 8.16
CA ASP A 76 -8.56 12.40 9.05
C ASP A 76 -8.02 11.05 8.55
N ARG A 77 -8.06 10.84 7.23
CA ARG A 77 -7.50 9.64 6.61
C ARG A 77 -5.98 9.61 6.70
N ALA A 78 -5.32 10.76 6.61
CA ALA A 78 -3.88 10.86 6.77
C ALA A 78 -3.47 10.44 8.19
N VAL A 79 -4.23 10.84 9.22
CA VAL A 79 -4.02 10.41 10.61
C VAL A 79 -4.14 8.89 10.74
N ALA A 80 -5.21 8.29 10.23
CA ALA A 80 -5.41 6.85 10.25
C ALA A 80 -4.29 6.09 9.49
N MET A 81 -3.90 6.58 8.32
CA MET A 81 -2.84 5.98 7.51
C MET A 81 -1.47 6.02 8.22
N ARG A 82 -1.15 7.11 8.92
CA ARG A 82 0.08 7.19 9.73
C ARG A 82 0.08 6.14 10.83
N ALA A 83 -1.02 6.04 11.57
CA ALA A 83 -1.16 5.07 12.66
C ALA A 83 -1.01 3.62 12.16
N ALA A 84 -1.66 3.29 11.03
CA ALA A 84 -1.54 1.99 10.39
C ALA A 84 -0.11 1.67 9.93
N VAL A 85 0.57 2.61 9.27
CA VAL A 85 1.96 2.41 8.80
C VAL A 85 2.91 2.19 9.98
N GLU A 86 2.77 2.98 11.05
CA GLU A 86 3.60 2.84 12.24
C GLU A 86 3.42 1.45 12.88
N HIS A 87 2.18 1.01 13.06
CA HIS A 87 1.91 -0.29 13.68
C HIS A 87 2.26 -1.48 12.78
N ALA A 88 2.08 -1.35 11.46
CA ALA A 88 2.58 -2.34 10.51
C ALA A 88 4.11 -2.49 10.63
N ARG A 89 4.86 -1.38 10.69
CA ARG A 89 6.32 -1.41 10.89
C ARG A 89 6.72 -2.05 12.20
N GLN A 90 6.08 -1.65 13.31
CA GLN A 90 6.36 -2.23 14.64
C GLN A 90 6.10 -3.73 14.69
N ALA A 91 5.06 -4.21 14.00
CA ALA A 91 4.70 -5.62 13.90
C ALA A 91 5.47 -6.38 12.79
N GLY A 92 6.41 -5.75 12.09
CA GLY A 92 7.18 -6.35 11.01
C GLY A 92 6.36 -6.71 9.77
N LYS A 93 5.20 -6.09 9.58
CA LYS A 93 4.32 -6.31 8.43
C LYS A 93 4.76 -5.46 7.24
N PRO A 94 4.88 -6.04 6.03
CA PRO A 94 5.20 -5.26 4.85
C PRO A 94 4.07 -4.28 4.50
N TRP A 95 4.44 -3.07 4.10
CA TRP A 95 3.49 -2.07 3.62
C TRP A 95 3.91 -1.50 2.26
N THR A 96 2.94 -1.11 1.44
CA THR A 96 3.13 -0.59 0.09
C THR A 96 2.48 0.78 -0.04
N LEU A 97 3.18 1.70 -0.71
CA LEU A 97 2.68 3.04 -1.04
C LEU A 97 2.33 3.16 -2.52
N ASP A 98 1.13 3.64 -2.81
CA ASP A 98 0.70 4.09 -4.13
C ASP A 98 0.55 5.63 -4.13
N PRO A 99 1.55 6.37 -4.67
CA PRO A 99 1.65 7.83 -4.55
C PRO A 99 0.83 8.58 -5.61
N VAL A 100 -0.47 8.28 -5.73
CA VAL A 100 -1.37 8.88 -6.72
C VAL A 100 -1.34 10.42 -6.68
N ALA A 101 -0.95 11.02 -7.80
CA ALA A 101 -0.86 12.47 -8.02
C ALA A 101 0.13 13.23 -7.12
N VAL A 102 1.11 12.54 -6.51
CA VAL A 102 2.25 13.20 -5.86
C VAL A 102 3.06 13.98 -6.89
N GLY A 103 3.56 15.17 -6.52
CA GLY A 103 4.22 16.13 -7.39
C GLY A 103 3.26 17.17 -7.98
N ALA A 104 2.02 16.76 -8.28
CA ALA A 104 0.98 17.67 -8.79
C ALA A 104 0.16 18.31 -7.65
N LEU A 105 -0.07 17.59 -6.55
CA LEU A 105 -0.87 18.06 -5.42
C LEU A 105 -0.04 18.17 -4.15
N THR A 106 0.00 19.38 -3.57
CA THR A 106 0.89 19.74 -2.44
C THR A 106 0.64 18.91 -1.19
N VAL A 107 -0.62 18.76 -0.78
CA VAL A 107 -1.00 17.99 0.44
C VAL A 107 -0.55 16.54 0.36
N ARG A 108 -0.83 15.86 -0.76
CA ARG A 108 -0.43 14.46 -0.97
C ARG A 108 1.09 14.31 -1.03
N THR A 109 1.75 15.29 -1.66
CA THR A 109 3.21 15.32 -1.74
C THR A 109 3.82 15.43 -0.36
N ALA A 110 3.39 16.40 0.44
CA ALA A 110 3.87 16.58 1.81
C ALA A 110 3.67 15.33 2.67
N PHE A 111 2.48 14.71 2.59
CA PHE A 111 2.18 13.46 3.29
C PHE A 111 3.15 12.33 2.91
N VAL A 112 3.32 12.07 1.61
CA VAL A 112 4.21 11.00 1.13
C VAL A 112 5.67 11.29 1.48
N THR A 113 6.13 12.53 1.30
CA THR A 113 7.51 12.91 1.63
C THR A 113 7.83 12.80 3.11
N SER A 114 6.81 12.85 4.00
CA SER A 114 7.04 12.68 5.45
C SER A 114 7.54 11.29 5.83
N TYR A 115 7.36 10.29 4.97
CA TYR A 115 7.94 8.96 5.18
C TYR A 115 9.37 8.84 4.65
N TRP A 116 9.82 9.78 3.81
CA TRP A 116 11.11 9.74 3.13
C TRP A 116 12.23 10.31 4.02
N PRO A 117 13.32 9.57 4.27
CA PRO A 117 14.45 10.12 5.00
C PRO A 117 15.15 11.21 4.19
N SER A 118 15.56 12.29 4.88
CA SER A 118 16.22 13.47 4.29
C SER A 118 17.52 13.18 3.53
N SER A 119 18.07 11.97 3.69
CA SER A 119 19.32 11.50 3.05
C SER A 119 19.12 10.87 1.67
N ARG A 120 17.89 10.73 1.17
CA ARG A 120 17.61 10.12 -0.15
C ARG A 120 17.18 11.15 -1.19
N ARG A 121 17.49 10.88 -2.48
CA ARG A 121 17.21 11.78 -3.61
C ARG A 121 15.75 12.29 -3.62
N PRO A 122 15.50 13.54 -4.02
CA PRO A 122 14.17 14.14 -3.99
C PRO A 122 13.16 13.38 -4.86
N PHE A 123 11.94 13.25 -4.34
CA PHE A 123 10.81 12.49 -4.92
C PHE A 123 10.51 12.87 -6.38
N ALA A 124 10.73 14.14 -6.75
CA ALA A 124 10.55 14.67 -8.10
C ALA A 124 11.46 14.03 -9.17
N ALA A 125 12.48 13.27 -8.78
CA ALA A 125 13.45 12.65 -9.69
C ALA A 125 13.22 11.14 -9.93
N MET A 126 12.17 10.53 -9.35
CA MET A 126 11.93 9.08 -9.46
C MET A 126 10.74 8.75 -10.39
N PRO A 127 10.90 7.88 -11.39
CA PRO A 127 9.82 7.47 -12.27
C PRO A 127 8.78 6.61 -11.51
N LEU A 128 7.51 6.79 -11.86
CA LEU A 128 6.28 6.23 -11.25
C LEU A 128 6.25 4.71 -10.94
N LYS A 129 7.22 3.90 -11.39
CA LYS A 129 7.07 2.44 -11.50
C LYS A 129 7.78 1.57 -10.47
N PHE A 130 8.55 2.10 -9.53
CA PHE A 130 9.32 1.27 -8.60
C PHE A 130 9.34 1.82 -7.17
N TRP A 131 8.22 1.67 -6.46
CA TRP A 131 8.13 2.00 -5.04
C TRP A 131 8.01 0.71 -4.22
N ARG A 132 9.15 0.04 -3.96
CA ARG A 132 9.25 -0.96 -2.88
C ARG A 132 9.93 -0.30 -1.69
N TRP A 133 9.25 -0.27 -0.54
CA TRP A 133 9.82 0.24 0.71
C TRP A 133 10.71 -0.86 1.32
N PRO A 134 12.00 -0.62 1.62
CA PRO A 134 12.77 -1.55 2.43
C PRO A 134 12.24 -1.50 3.87
N GLY A 135 12.03 -2.68 4.44
CA GLY A 135 11.47 -2.90 5.78
C GLY A 135 12.06 -1.99 6.86
#